data_AF-A0A978U697-F1
#
_entry.id   AF-A0A978U697-F1
#
_cell.length_a   1.000
_cell.length_b   1.000
_cell.length_c   1.000
_cell.angle_alpha   90.00
_cell.angle_beta   90.00
_cell.angle_gamma   90.00
#
_symmetry.space_group_name_H-M   'P 1'
#
loop_
_entity.id
_entity.type
_entity.pdbx_description
1 polymer ?
#
loop_
_entity_poly.entity_id
_entity_poly.type
_entity_poly.pdbx_seq_one_letter_code
_entity_poly.pdbx_strand_id
1 'polypeptide(L)'
;MGFLGKLFGKKEEEKAAAAPSISVPQVAAQKSIPPEKVGLDGEFDESGLAKRVAKALDDANISDAVGLWVAQTGSVVVLKYNPDAEGVLAQAKQVAMSVEGATDVKTVPNT
;
A
#
# COMPACT_ATOMS: atom_id res chain seq x y z
N MET A 1 -9.67 -7.00 10.51
CA MET A 1 -9.71 -5.74 9.74
C MET A 1 -8.47 -5.76 8.90
N GLY A 2 -8.52 -5.41 7.62
CA GLY A 2 -7.30 -5.43 6.81
C GLY A 2 -6.26 -4.39 7.27
N PHE A 3 -5.03 -4.51 6.79
CA PHE A 3 -3.99 -3.48 6.80
C PHE A 3 -4.54 -2.12 6.37
N LEU A 4 -5.33 -2.06 5.30
CA LEU A 4 -5.87 -0.79 4.82
C LEU A 4 -6.76 -0.14 5.89
N GLY A 5 -7.69 -0.91 6.46
CA GLY A 5 -8.56 -0.44 7.54
C GLY A 5 -7.81 -0.11 8.83
N LYS A 6 -6.77 -0.87 9.15
CA LYS A 6 -5.96 -0.69 10.36
C LYS A 6 -5.03 0.51 10.29
N LEU A 7 -4.41 0.75 9.13
CA LEU A 7 -3.42 1.80 8.93
C LEU A 7 -4.06 3.14 8.51
N PHE A 8 -5.09 3.10 7.68
CA PHE A 8 -5.71 4.29 7.10
C PHE A 8 -7.17 4.50 7.51
N GLY A 9 -7.76 3.54 8.23
CA GLY A 9 -9.13 3.60 8.73
C GLY A 9 -10.13 2.91 7.80
N LYS A 10 -11.26 2.49 8.37
CA LYS A 10 -12.33 1.77 7.66
C LYS A 10 -12.87 2.48 6.41
N LYS A 11 -12.87 3.81 6.39
CA LYS A 11 -13.35 4.60 5.25
C LYS A 11 -12.54 4.31 3.98
N GLU A 12 -11.24 4.09 4.12
CA GLU A 12 -10.35 3.78 3.00
C GLU A 12 -10.57 2.35 2.50
N GLU A 13 -10.86 1.42 3.40
CA GLU A 13 -11.23 0.03 3.07
C GLU A 13 -12.54 -0.01 2.27
N GLU A 14 -13.57 0.73 2.71
CA GLU A 14 -14.83 0.87 1.97
C GLU A 14 -14.63 1.53 0.61
N LYS A 15 -13.79 2.58 0.53
CA LYS A 15 -13.40 3.20 -0.74
C LYS A 15 -12.71 2.21 -1.67
N ALA A 16 -11.75 1.41 -1.17
CA ALA A 16 -11.07 0.39 -1.97
C ALA A 16 -12.03 -0.68 -2.48
N ALA A 17 -13.02 -1.06 -1.66
CA ALA A 17 -14.03 -2.05 -2.05
C ALA A 17 -15.04 -1.49 -3.07
N ALA A 18 -15.35 -0.19 -3.00
CA ALA A 18 -16.25 0.48 -3.92
C ALA A 18 -15.56 1.00 -5.20
N ALA A 19 -14.24 1.21 -5.16
CA ALA A 19 -13.48 1.70 -6.29
C ALA A 19 -13.33 0.59 -7.35
N PRO A 20 -13.61 0.89 -8.63
CA PRO A 20 -13.33 -0.04 -9.72
C PRO A 20 -11.82 -0.30 -9.80
N SER A 21 -11.41 -1.44 -10.36
CA SER A 21 -10.00 -1.70 -10.65
C SER A 21 -9.50 -0.73 -11.72
N ILE A 22 -8.75 0.28 -11.29
CA ILE A 22 -8.25 1.36 -12.16
C ILE A 22 -6.79 1.10 -12.51
N SER A 23 -6.43 1.35 -13.77
CA SER A 23 -5.05 1.29 -14.21
C SER A 23 -4.32 2.56 -13.76
N VAL A 24 -3.50 2.44 -12.72
CA VAL A 24 -2.62 3.50 -12.21
C VAL A 24 -1.81 4.24 -13.29
N PRO A 25 -1.20 3.60 -14.31
CA PRO A 25 -0.33 4.30 -15.23
C PRO A 25 -1.16 5.11 -16.24
N GLN A 26 -2.38 4.64 -16.56
CA GLN A 26 -3.32 5.36 -17.41
C GLN A 26 -3.86 6.60 -16.72
N VAL A 27 -4.24 6.49 -15.44
CA VAL A 27 -4.72 7.62 -14.64
C VAL A 27 -3.61 8.63 -14.39
N ALA A 28 -2.41 8.16 -14.03
CA ALA A 28 -1.23 8.98 -13.85
C ALA A 28 -0.94 9.80 -15.12
N ALA A 29 -0.97 9.17 -16.29
CA ALA A 29 -0.76 9.85 -17.57
C ALA A 29 -1.91 10.82 -17.92
N GLN A 30 -3.17 10.42 -17.75
CA GLN A 30 -4.35 11.24 -18.09
C GLN A 30 -4.49 12.48 -17.21
N LYS A 31 -4.24 12.34 -15.91
CA LYS A 31 -4.39 13.42 -14.92
C LYS A 31 -3.07 14.13 -14.59
N SER A 32 -1.95 13.71 -15.20
CA SER A 32 -0.60 14.20 -14.88
C SER A 32 -0.27 14.08 -13.37
N ILE A 33 -0.75 13.00 -12.75
CA ILE A 33 -0.51 12.69 -11.33
C ILE A 33 0.67 11.71 -11.27
N PRO A 34 1.65 11.89 -10.37
CA PRO A 34 2.69 10.88 -10.18
C PRO A 34 2.06 9.53 -9.80
N PRO A 35 2.51 8.39 -10.37
CA PRO A 35 1.89 7.09 -10.14
C PRO A 35 1.81 6.73 -8.65
N GLU A 36 2.80 7.11 -7.85
CA GLU A 36 2.84 6.92 -6.40
C GLU A 36 1.80 7.76 -5.63
N LYS A 37 1.26 8.81 -6.27
CA LYS A 37 0.23 9.70 -5.73
C LYS A 37 -1.16 9.44 -6.31
N VAL A 38 -1.33 8.42 -7.14
CA VAL A 38 -2.67 8.01 -7.56
C VAL A 38 -3.34 7.33 -6.36
N GLY A 39 -4.58 7.69 -6.03
CA GLY A 39 -5.37 7.06 -4.98
C GLY A 39 -5.93 5.70 -5.39
N LEU A 40 -6.69 5.08 -4.50
CA LEU A 40 -7.48 3.86 -4.80
C LEU A 40 -8.62 4.15 -5.78
N ASP A 41 -9.14 5.37 -5.74
CA ASP A 41 -10.20 5.91 -6.61
C ASP A 41 -9.65 6.57 -7.88
N GLY A 42 -8.33 6.58 -8.08
CA GLY A 42 -7.71 7.22 -9.24
C GLY A 42 -7.70 8.75 -9.15
N GLU A 43 -7.91 9.29 -7.96
CA GLU A 43 -7.69 10.71 -7.67
C GLU A 43 -6.27 10.96 -7.15
N PHE A 44 -5.93 12.22 -6.90
CA PHE A 44 -4.66 12.57 -6.27
C PHE A 44 -4.74 12.28 -4.78
N ASP A 45 -3.83 11.44 -4.28
CA ASP A 45 -3.71 11.08 -2.88
C ASP A 45 -2.23 11.04 -2.48
N GLU A 46 -1.85 11.84 -1.48
CA GLU A 46 -0.48 11.86 -0.97
C GLU A 46 -0.02 10.54 -0.35
N SER A 47 -0.95 9.66 0.02
CA SER A 47 -0.72 8.30 0.53
C SER A 47 -1.25 7.22 -0.41
N GLY A 48 -1.46 7.54 -1.69
CA GLY A 48 -2.08 6.66 -2.67
C GLY A 48 -1.36 5.31 -2.85
N LEU A 49 -0.04 5.32 -2.99
CA LEU A 49 0.77 4.11 -3.08
C LEU A 49 0.67 3.24 -1.81
N ALA A 50 0.76 3.82 -0.62
CA ALA A 50 0.74 3.12 0.66
C ALA A 50 -0.62 2.49 0.92
N LYS A 51 -1.71 3.17 0.55
CA LYS A 51 -3.07 2.63 0.58
C LYS A 51 -3.22 1.46 -0.39
N ARG A 52 -2.71 1.57 -1.63
CA ARG A 52 -2.70 0.45 -2.57
C ARG A 52 -1.87 -0.73 -2.09
N VAL A 53 -0.70 -0.47 -1.50
CA VAL A 53 0.14 -1.51 -0.90
C VAL A 53 -0.62 -2.18 0.25
N ALA A 54 -1.22 -1.43 1.17
CA ALA A 54 -2.00 -1.98 2.26
C ALA A 54 -3.16 -2.86 1.74
N LYS A 55 -3.88 -2.40 0.71
CA LYS A 55 -4.90 -3.21 0.03
C LYS A 55 -4.31 -4.47 -0.59
N ALA A 56 -3.17 -4.38 -1.25
CA ALA A 56 -2.53 -5.53 -1.87
C ALA A 56 -2.04 -6.56 -0.83
N LEU A 57 -1.61 -6.09 0.35
CA LEU A 57 -1.29 -6.99 1.48
C LEU A 57 -2.54 -7.70 2.00
N ASP A 58 -3.67 -7.00 2.05
CA ASP A 58 -4.98 -7.57 2.39
C ASP A 58 -5.42 -8.62 1.37
N ASP A 59 -5.30 -8.31 0.08
CA ASP A 59 -5.60 -9.23 -1.02
C ASP A 59 -4.66 -10.46 -1.00
N ALA A 60 -3.42 -10.29 -0.52
CA ALA A 60 -2.46 -11.38 -0.29
C ALA A 60 -2.71 -12.18 0.99
N ASN A 61 -3.77 -11.84 1.75
CA ASN A 61 -4.17 -12.46 3.01
C ASN A 61 -3.03 -12.47 4.06
N ILE A 62 -2.18 -11.44 4.05
CA ILE A 62 -1.14 -11.27 5.05
C ILE A 62 -1.82 -10.84 6.35
N SER A 63 -1.38 -11.41 7.46
CA SER A 63 -1.96 -11.08 8.77
C SER A 63 -1.65 -9.63 9.13
N ASP A 64 -2.69 -8.82 9.33
CA ASP A 64 -2.57 -7.46 9.87
C ASP A 64 -2.24 -7.45 11.37
N ALA A 65 -2.34 -8.60 12.04
CA ALA A 65 -2.08 -8.76 13.47
C ALA A 65 -0.58 -8.85 13.80
N VAL A 66 0.26 -9.22 12.83
CA VAL A 66 1.71 -9.09 12.97
C VAL A 66 2.04 -7.60 12.92
N GLY A 67 2.89 -7.09 13.82
CA GLY A 67 3.19 -5.66 13.93
C GLY A 67 3.88 -5.10 12.68
N LEU A 68 3.17 -4.97 11.57
CA LEU A 68 3.64 -4.50 10.28
C LEU A 68 2.86 -3.24 9.93
N TRP A 69 3.59 -2.21 9.50
CA TRP A 69 3.06 -0.92 9.10
C TRP A 69 3.55 -0.59 7.70
N VAL A 70 2.66 -0.02 6.90
CA VAL A 70 2.97 0.46 5.56
C VAL A 70 3.03 1.97 5.59
N ALA A 71 4.14 2.51 5.14
CA ALA A 71 4.31 3.92 4.86
C ALA A 71 4.85 4.11 3.44
N GLN A 72 4.72 5.32 2.91
CA GLN A 72 5.39 5.71 1.67
C GLN A 72 6.22 6.96 1.88
N THR A 73 7.23 7.12 1.04
CA THR A 73 8.05 8.32 0.96
C THR A 73 8.32 8.58 -0.51
N GLY A 74 7.48 9.41 -1.12
CA GLY A 74 7.44 9.53 -2.58
C GLY A 74 7.12 8.18 -3.22
N SER A 75 7.97 7.73 -4.13
CA SER A 75 7.84 6.45 -4.84
C SER A 75 8.47 5.25 -4.11
N VAL A 76 8.93 5.45 -2.86
CA VAL A 76 9.55 4.41 -2.03
C VAL A 76 8.55 3.95 -0.96
N VAL A 77 8.26 2.66 -0.91
CA VAL A 77 7.44 2.06 0.14
C VAL A 77 8.32 1.74 1.34
N VAL A 78 7.91 2.16 2.53
CA VAL A 78 8.59 1.87 3.79
C VAL A 78 7.72 0.93 4.62
N LEU A 79 8.13 -0.33 4.70
CA LEU A 79 7.49 -1.36 5.52
C LEU A 79 8.17 -1.40 6.89
N LYS A 80 7.51 -0.85 7.91
CA LYS A 80 7.98 -0.95 9.29
C LYS A 80 7.48 -2.25 9.91
N TYR A 81 8.33 -3.02 10.58
CA TYR A 81 7.96 -4.35 11.07
C TYR A 81 8.48 -4.64 12.48
N ASN A 82 7.70 -5.38 13.26
CA ASN A 82 8.12 -6.01 14.51
C ASN A 82 8.78 -7.38 14.21
N PRO A 83 9.55 -7.94 15.16
CA PRO A 83 10.13 -9.29 15.02
C PRO A 83 9.09 -10.36 14.66
N ASP A 84 7.85 -10.24 15.16
CA ASP A 84 6.75 -11.17 14.86
C ASP A 84 6.31 -11.13 13.38
N ALA A 85 6.59 -10.05 12.66
CA ALA A 85 6.26 -9.85 11.26
C ALA A 85 7.37 -10.31 10.30
N GLU A 86 8.51 -10.79 10.83
CA GLU A 86 9.66 -11.20 10.02
C GLU A 86 9.34 -12.36 9.07
N GLY A 87 8.43 -13.26 9.48
CA GLY A 87 7.94 -14.35 8.62
C GLY A 87 7.10 -13.89 7.42
N VAL A 88 6.39 -12.76 7.52
CA VAL A 88 5.55 -12.23 6.44
C VAL A 88 6.22 -11.12 5.63
N LEU A 89 7.36 -10.61 6.11
CA LEU A 89 8.09 -9.50 5.49
C LEU A 89 8.48 -9.75 4.04
N ALA A 90 8.96 -10.96 3.73
CA ALA A 90 9.37 -11.32 2.38
C ALA A 90 8.18 -11.24 1.40
N GLN A 91 7.04 -11.78 1.83
CA GLN A 91 5.80 -11.72 1.07
C GLN A 91 5.29 -10.28 0.96
N ALA A 92 5.30 -9.53 2.06
CA ALA A 92 4.88 -8.13 2.08
C ALA A 92 5.73 -7.25 1.15
N LYS A 93 7.05 -7.49 1.11
CA LYS A 93 7.96 -6.81 0.19
C LYS A 93 7.64 -7.14 -1.27
N GLN A 94 7.43 -8.41 -1.59
CA GLN A 94 7.08 -8.83 -2.94
C GLN A 94 5.76 -8.21 -3.40
N VAL A 95 4.75 -8.20 -2.53
CA VAL A 95 3.46 -7.55 -2.78
C VAL A 95 3.66 -6.04 -2.99
N ALA A 96 4.38 -5.36 -2.10
CA ALA A 96 4.65 -3.93 -2.23
C ALA A 96 5.39 -3.57 -3.53
N MET A 97 6.35 -4.38 -3.97
CA MET A 97 7.05 -4.20 -5.25
C MET A 97 6.16 -4.45 -6.46
N SER A 98 5.11 -5.26 -6.32
CA SER A 98 4.16 -5.51 -7.41
C SER A 98 3.17 -4.36 -7.62
N VAL A 99 3.08 -3.41 -6.67
CA VAL A 99 2.18 -2.27 -6.77
C VAL A 99 2.75 -1.21 -7.69
N GLU A 100 1.94 -0.79 -8.65
CA GLU A 100 2.32 0.25 -9.59
C GLU A 100 2.57 1.60 -8.90
N GLY A 101 3.70 2.22 -9.27
CA GLY A 101 4.23 3.42 -8.63
C GLY A 101 5.26 3.15 -7.53
N ALA A 102 5.42 1.89 -7.08
CA ALA A 102 6.55 1.51 -6.23
C ALA A 102 7.82 1.40 -7.06
N THR A 103 8.81 2.26 -6.77
CA THR A 103 10.15 2.19 -7.37
C THR A 103 11.13 1.41 -6.49
N ASP A 104 10.92 1.45 -5.18
CA ASP A 104 11.75 0.77 -4.20
C ASP A 104 10.93 0.41 -2.96
N VAL A 105 11.36 -0.61 -2.23
CA VAL A 105 10.71 -1.07 -1.00
C VAL A 105 11.75 -1.25 0.09
N LYS A 106 11.67 -0.41 1.12
CA LYS A 106 12.54 -0.43 2.30
C LYS A 106 11.82 -1.07 3.47
N THR A 107 12.48 -2.02 4.12
CA THR A 107 11.99 -2.67 5.34
C THR A 107 12.76 -2.11 6.52
N VAL A 108 12.06 -1.60 7.53
CA VAL A 108 12.67 -0.97 8.71
C VAL A 108 12.14 -1.65 9.97
N PRO A 109 13.01 -2.22 10.83
CA PRO A 109 12.56 -2.79 12.09
C PRO A 109 12.01 -1.68 13.01
N ASN A 110 10.88 -1.95 13.64
CA ASN A 110 10.28 -1.10 14.66
C ASN A 110 10.97 -1.44 15.98
N THR A 111 12.03 -0.69 16.30
CA THR A 111 12.89 -0.86 17.49
C THR A 111 12.58 0.19 18.53
#